data_AF-A0A6N8XFN4-F1
#
_entry.id   AF-A0A6N8XFN4-F1
#
_cell.length_a   1.000
_cell.length_b   1.000
_cell.length_c   1.000
_cell.angle_alpha   90.00
_cell.angle_beta   90.00
_cell.angle_gamma   90.00
#
_symmetry.space_group_name_H-M   'P 1'
#
loop_
_entity.id
_entity.type
_entity.pdbx_description
1 polymer ?
#
loop_
_entity_poly.entity_id
_entity_poly.type
_entity_poly.pdbx_seq_one_letter_code
_entity_poly.pdbx_strand_id
1 'polypeptide(L)'
;MPAHVDQVLTRGTTALLILIGGATLCAFLALTVLLDPADGVVTGPSSYSRSAVGHAALARLLQEEGYAVKVNRSRTGRGVATDDLLLILDPDLGLNAVADLRRLIEGKGRVLIALPKWATSPTGEHPGWIEDARLLPKDSVQKVARAVIVFADVERPEQPEPWTDRFGLGTPTIEGPQLLSDTELDPIIVHGHEILAGEATIGDSTRVLLVSDP
;
A
#
# COMPACT_ATOMS: atom_id res chain seq x y z
N MET A 1 -64.12 33.11 15.34
CA MET A 1 -62.78 32.53 15.50
C MET A 1 -61.95 32.93 14.28
N PRO A 2 -61.18 34.03 14.33
CA PRO A 2 -60.39 34.46 13.19
C PRO A 2 -59.12 33.61 13.08
N ALA A 3 -58.81 33.14 11.87
CA ALA A 3 -57.60 32.41 11.55
C ALA A 3 -56.39 33.35 11.67
N HIS A 4 -55.46 33.00 12.57
CA HIS A 4 -54.15 33.61 12.65
C HIS A 4 -53.39 33.22 11.38
N VAL A 5 -53.30 34.14 10.41
CA VAL A 5 -52.46 33.93 9.23
C VAL A 5 -51.03 34.19 9.68
N ASP A 6 -50.32 33.11 9.98
CA ASP A 6 -48.91 33.17 10.29
C ASP A 6 -48.17 33.74 9.06
N GLN A 7 -47.68 34.98 9.17
CA GLN A 7 -46.74 35.54 8.21
C GLN A 7 -45.37 34.89 8.44
N VAL A 8 -45.24 33.63 8.02
CA VAL A 8 -44.02 32.85 8.18
C VAL A 8 -43.06 33.23 7.05
N LEU A 9 -42.03 34.01 7.39
CA LEU A 9 -40.86 34.38 6.58
C LEU A 9 -41.05 35.50 5.54
N THR A 10 -40.63 36.70 5.94
CA THR A 10 -40.35 37.83 5.05
C THR A 10 -39.24 37.46 4.06
N ARG A 11 -39.31 37.94 2.81
CA ARG A 11 -38.31 37.68 1.74
C ARG A 11 -36.87 37.93 2.19
N GLY A 12 -36.64 38.92 3.06
CA GLY A 12 -35.33 39.21 3.65
C GLY A 12 -34.84 38.11 4.59
N THR A 13 -35.73 37.50 5.38
CA THR A 13 -35.40 36.39 6.27
C THR A 13 -35.07 35.13 5.47
N THR A 14 -35.80 34.85 4.38
CA THR A 14 -35.47 33.74 3.47
C THR A 14 -34.10 33.93 2.81
N ALA A 15 -33.81 35.13 2.33
CA ALA A 15 -32.51 35.44 1.73
C ALA A 15 -31.36 35.29 2.75
N LEU A 16 -31.57 35.75 3.99
CA LEU A 16 -30.59 35.59 5.07
C LEU A 16 -30.34 34.11 5.38
N LEU A 17 -31.39 33.29 5.47
CA LEU A 17 -31.26 31.85 5.74
C LEU A 17 -30.53 31.10 4.62
N ILE A 18 -30.79 31.45 3.36
CA ILE A 18 -30.07 30.87 2.20
C ILE A 18 -28.59 31.24 2.26
N LEU A 19 -28.27 32.50 2.61
CA LEU A 19 -26.89 32.98 2.65
C LEU A 19 -26.11 32.33 3.81
N ILE A 20 -26.72 32.24 5.00
CA ILE A 20 -26.13 31.55 6.15
C ILE A 20 -25.96 30.06 5.86
N GLY A 21 -26.99 29.41 5.33
CA GLY A 21 -26.94 27.98 4.97
C GLY A 21 -25.88 27.70 3.91
N GLY A 22 -25.79 28.54 2.88
CA GLY A 22 -24.76 28.44 1.85
C GLY A 22 -23.34 28.65 2.42
N ALA A 23 -23.15 29.65 3.27
CA ALA A 23 -21.87 29.90 3.93
C ALA A 23 -21.45 28.74 4.83
N THR A 24 -22.41 28.14 5.55
CA THR A 24 -22.16 26.99 6.44
C THR A 24 -21.84 25.74 5.63
N LEU A 25 -22.52 25.52 4.50
CA LEU A 25 -22.21 24.42 3.58
C LEU A 25 -20.83 24.58 2.95
N CYS A 26 -20.46 25.78 2.49
CA CYS A 26 -19.13 26.06 1.96
C CYS A 26 -18.05 25.88 3.03
N ALA A 27 -18.29 26.36 4.25
CA ALA A 27 -17.37 26.18 5.37
C ALA A 27 -17.24 24.69 5.73
N PHE A 28 -18.33 23.92 5.75
CA PHE A 28 -18.29 22.48 5.99
C PHE A 28 -17.52 21.74 4.90
N LEU A 29 -17.76 22.04 3.63
CA LEU A 29 -17.02 21.45 2.51
C LEU A 29 -15.52 21.81 2.58
N ALA A 30 -15.19 23.08 2.82
CA ALA A 30 -13.82 23.51 3.02
C ALA A 30 -13.17 22.79 4.21
N LEU A 31 -13.91 22.62 5.32
CA LEU A 31 -13.46 21.90 6.49
C LEU A 31 -13.24 20.41 6.18
N THR A 32 -14.10 19.77 5.38
CA THR A 32 -13.92 18.36 4.99
C THR A 32 -12.73 18.15 4.06
N VAL A 33 -12.39 19.14 3.25
CA VAL A 33 -11.20 19.12 2.39
C VAL A 33 -9.92 19.42 3.19
N LEU A 34 -10.00 20.33 4.18
CA LEU A 34 -8.87 20.66 5.06
C LEU A 34 -8.61 19.59 6.12
N LEU A 35 -9.66 18.99 6.68
CA LEU A 35 -9.59 17.90 7.65
C LEU A 35 -9.74 16.54 6.94
N ASP A 36 -9.18 16.40 5.74
CA ASP A 36 -9.12 15.11 5.08
C ASP A 36 -8.57 14.08 6.09
N PRO A 37 -9.33 13.03 6.46
CA PRO A 37 -8.88 12.01 7.40
C PRO A 37 -7.64 11.24 6.91
N ALA A 38 -7.14 11.54 5.71
CA ALA A 38 -5.79 11.22 5.25
C ALA A 38 -4.65 11.74 6.17
N ASP A 39 -4.93 12.67 7.09
CA ASP A 39 -4.00 13.15 8.12
C ASP A 39 -4.06 12.36 9.44
N GLY A 40 -4.82 11.27 9.50
CA GLY A 40 -4.61 10.25 10.53
C GLY A 40 -3.17 9.75 10.45
N VAL A 41 -2.44 9.79 11.57
CA VAL A 41 -1.11 9.17 11.68
C VAL A 41 -1.24 7.71 11.28
N VAL A 42 -0.82 7.38 10.06
CA VAL A 42 -0.81 6.02 9.54
C VAL A 42 0.28 5.28 10.31
N THR A 43 -0.11 4.52 11.33
CA THR A 43 0.78 3.70 12.18
C THR A 43 1.01 2.29 11.62
N GLY A 44 0.67 2.06 10.35
CA GLY A 44 1.05 0.85 9.59
C GLY A 44 2.32 1.05 8.76
N PRO A 45 2.88 -0.02 8.15
CA PRO A 45 4.02 0.06 7.24
C PRO A 45 3.67 1.03 6.11
N SER A 46 4.22 2.23 6.22
CA SER A 46 3.93 3.33 5.30
C SER A 46 5.18 4.18 5.17
N SER A 47 5.35 4.81 4.01
CA SER A 47 6.50 5.70 3.72
C SER A 47 6.55 6.97 4.60
N TYR A 48 5.61 7.13 5.54
CA TYR A 48 5.58 8.21 6.52
C TYR A 48 5.87 7.76 7.96
N SER A 49 5.97 6.45 8.23
CA SER A 49 6.35 5.99 9.56
C SER A 49 7.84 6.24 9.80
N ARG A 50 8.16 6.94 10.91
CA ARG A 50 9.52 7.04 11.46
C ARG A 50 9.93 5.78 12.26
N SER A 51 9.13 4.74 12.24
CA SER A 51 9.51 3.45 12.82
C SER A 51 10.52 2.74 11.91
N ALA A 52 11.28 1.79 12.49
CA ALA A 52 12.26 0.95 11.79
C ALA A 52 11.65 0.02 10.71
N VAL A 53 10.35 0.15 10.43
CA VAL A 53 9.56 -0.65 9.46
C VAL A 53 8.99 0.25 8.34
N GLY A 54 9.49 1.49 8.20
CA GLY A 54 9.03 2.46 7.21
C GLY A 54 9.85 2.48 5.92
N HIS A 55 9.17 2.45 4.76
CA HIS A 55 9.76 2.67 3.44
C HIS A 55 10.26 4.12 3.18
N ALA A 56 10.28 4.96 4.22
CA ALA A 56 10.74 6.34 4.16
C ALA A 56 12.25 6.44 3.86
N ALA A 57 13.05 5.53 4.42
CA ALA A 57 14.48 5.47 4.17
C ALA A 57 14.77 5.13 2.70
N LEU A 58 14.06 4.16 2.12
CA LEU A 58 14.15 3.82 0.70
C LEU A 58 13.76 5.02 -0.18
N ALA A 59 12.65 5.70 0.12
CA ALA A 59 12.23 6.86 -0.64
C ALA A 59 13.27 7.99 -0.61
N ARG A 60 13.89 8.24 0.55
CA ARG A 60 14.97 9.24 0.70
C ARG A 60 16.22 8.84 -0.06
N LEU A 61 16.66 7.59 0.06
CA LEU A 61 17.82 7.07 -0.66
C LEU A 61 17.64 7.24 -2.18
N LEU A 62 16.48 6.85 -2.70
CA LEU A 62 16.16 7.02 -4.13
C LEU A 62 16.16 8.50 -4.54
N GLN A 63 15.66 9.40 -3.69
CA GLN A 63 15.73 10.84 -3.96
C GLN A 63 17.16 11.38 -3.95
N GLU A 64 17.99 10.93 -3.01
CA GLU A 64 19.41 11.30 -2.90
C GLU A 64 20.23 10.80 -4.10
N GLU A 65 19.88 9.64 -4.64
CA GLU A 65 20.42 9.10 -5.90
C GLU A 65 19.84 9.79 -7.16
N GLY A 66 18.97 10.79 -6.99
CA GLY A 66 18.46 11.64 -8.07
C GLY A 66 17.16 11.16 -8.74
N TYR A 67 16.49 10.14 -8.21
CA TYR A 67 15.19 9.69 -8.74
C TYR A 67 14.05 10.61 -8.27
N ALA A 68 13.10 10.89 -9.18
CA ALA A 68 11.88 11.63 -8.86
C ALA A 68 10.86 10.73 -8.15
N VAL A 69 10.99 10.57 -6.82
CA VAL A 69 10.08 9.74 -6.02
C VAL A 69 8.83 10.51 -5.62
N LYS A 70 7.65 9.96 -5.95
CA LYS A 70 6.34 10.46 -5.50
C LYS A 70 5.66 9.41 -4.63
N VAL A 71 5.34 9.76 -3.39
CA VAL A 71 4.56 8.89 -2.51
C VAL A 71 3.07 9.13 -2.79
N ASN A 72 2.37 8.09 -3.23
CA ASN A 72 0.94 8.16 -3.53
C ASN A 72 0.13 7.46 -2.45
N ARG A 73 -0.83 8.17 -1.82
CA ARG A 73 -1.76 7.63 -0.82
C ARG A 73 -3.07 7.13 -1.44
N SER A 74 -3.24 7.27 -2.74
CA SER A 74 -4.44 6.85 -3.45
C SER A 74 -4.51 5.33 -3.58
N ARG A 75 -5.56 4.74 -3.01
CA ARG A 75 -5.91 3.32 -3.23
C ARG A 75 -6.35 3.01 -4.67
N THR A 76 -6.47 4.02 -5.53
CA THR A 76 -6.91 3.88 -6.93
C THR A 76 -5.81 4.18 -7.94
N GLY A 77 -4.57 4.40 -7.51
CA GLY A 77 -3.42 4.59 -8.42
C GLY A 77 -3.48 5.87 -9.26
N ARG A 78 -4.34 6.81 -8.88
CA ARG A 78 -4.53 8.09 -9.57
C ARG A 78 -3.24 8.91 -9.50
N GLY A 79 -2.75 9.39 -10.64
CA GLY A 79 -1.56 10.24 -10.72
C GLY A 79 -0.23 9.51 -10.95
N VAL A 80 -0.25 8.19 -11.19
CA VAL A 80 0.92 7.41 -11.63
C VAL A 80 0.83 7.20 -13.14
N ALA A 81 1.83 7.67 -13.90
CA ALA A 81 1.86 7.46 -15.35
C ALA A 81 2.10 5.97 -15.68
N THR A 82 1.75 5.55 -16.89
CA THR A 82 1.95 4.15 -17.32
C THR A 82 3.42 3.74 -17.36
N ASP A 83 4.31 4.68 -17.71
CA ASP A 83 5.75 4.43 -17.84
C ASP A 83 6.52 4.54 -16.52
N ASP A 84 5.90 5.05 -15.46
CA ASP A 84 6.49 5.15 -14.13
C ASP A 84 6.70 3.75 -13.53
N LEU A 85 7.76 3.57 -12.75
CA LEU A 85 7.91 2.39 -11.90
C LEU A 85 6.99 2.54 -10.68
N LEU A 86 5.98 1.67 -10.56
CA LEU A 86 5.12 1.62 -9.38
C LEU A 86 5.72 0.68 -8.33
N LEU A 87 6.02 1.19 -7.14
CA LEU A 87 6.44 0.38 -5.99
C LEU A 87 5.26 0.20 -5.04
N ILE A 88 4.88 -1.05 -4.77
CA ILE A 88 3.85 -1.43 -3.80
C ILE A 88 4.55 -2.26 -2.72
N LEU A 89 4.70 -1.69 -1.54
CA LEU A 89 5.51 -2.27 -0.48
C LEU A 89 4.61 -2.55 0.72
N ASP A 90 4.67 -3.77 1.25
CA ASP A 90 3.79 -4.27 2.33
C ASP A 90 2.30 -3.94 2.10
N PRO A 91 1.69 -4.40 0.99
CA PRO A 91 0.28 -4.15 0.73
C PRO A 91 -0.62 -4.66 1.87
N ASP A 92 -1.69 -3.90 2.13
CA ASP A 92 -2.69 -4.17 3.16
C ASP A 92 -3.34 -5.55 2.97
N LEU A 93 -3.74 -6.18 4.08
CA LEU A 93 -4.40 -7.48 4.16
C LEU A 93 -5.92 -7.39 4.37
N GLY A 94 -6.47 -6.17 4.30
CA GLY A 94 -7.91 -5.93 4.46
C GLY A 94 -8.79 -6.69 3.47
N LEU A 95 -10.10 -6.71 3.74
CA LEU A 95 -11.10 -7.49 2.98
C LEU A 95 -11.09 -7.22 1.46
N ASN A 96 -10.69 -6.02 1.04
CA ASN A 96 -10.63 -5.61 -0.38
C ASN A 96 -9.21 -5.61 -0.96
N ALA A 97 -8.21 -6.07 -0.21
CA ALA A 97 -6.79 -6.01 -0.57
C ALA A 97 -6.49 -6.53 -1.98
N VAL A 98 -7.08 -7.67 -2.35
CA VAL A 98 -6.88 -8.31 -3.65
C VAL A 98 -7.40 -7.43 -4.79
N ALA A 99 -8.60 -6.87 -4.63
CA ALA A 99 -9.22 -6.03 -5.65
C ALA A 99 -8.52 -4.68 -5.79
N ASP A 100 -8.13 -4.08 -4.66
CA ASP A 100 -7.38 -2.82 -4.62
C ASP A 100 -6.00 -3.00 -5.27
N LEU A 101 -5.28 -4.10 -4.95
CA LEU A 101 -3.98 -4.39 -5.53
C LEU A 101 -4.04 -4.57 -7.05
N ARG A 102 -5.02 -5.34 -7.56
CA ARG A 102 -5.20 -5.51 -9.01
C ARG A 102 -5.48 -4.19 -9.72
N ARG A 103 -6.32 -3.32 -9.14
CA ARG A 103 -6.61 -1.99 -9.68
C ARG A 103 -5.38 -1.08 -9.72
N LEU A 104 -4.44 -1.23 -8.78
CA LEU A 104 -3.19 -0.48 -8.77
C LEU A 104 -2.23 -0.91 -9.89
N ILE A 105 -2.21 -2.22 -10.18
CA ILE A 105 -1.35 -2.83 -11.21
C ILE A 105 -1.90 -2.58 -12.61
N GLU A 106 -3.23 -2.56 -12.77
CA GLU A 106 -3.90 -2.40 -14.06
C GLU A 106 -3.45 -1.12 -14.79
N GLY A 107 -3.05 -1.27 -16.05
CA GLY A 107 -2.61 -0.16 -16.91
C GLY A 107 -1.22 0.40 -16.58
N LYS A 108 -0.42 -0.29 -15.76
CA LYS A 108 0.99 0.06 -15.50
C LYS A 108 1.94 -0.76 -16.37
N GLY A 109 3.04 -0.16 -16.79
CA GLY A 109 4.08 -0.87 -17.54
C GLY A 109 4.99 -1.70 -16.64
N ARG A 110 5.39 -1.16 -15.49
CA ARG A 110 6.37 -1.78 -14.57
C ARG A 110 5.93 -1.62 -13.12
N VAL A 111 5.87 -2.73 -12.39
CA VAL A 111 5.50 -2.75 -10.97
C VAL A 111 6.50 -3.58 -10.18
N LEU A 112 6.92 -3.10 -9.02
CA LEU A 112 7.62 -3.88 -8.00
C LEU A 112 6.68 -4.05 -6.81
N ILE A 113 6.46 -5.29 -6.40
CA ILE A 113 5.62 -5.63 -5.25
C ILE A 113 6.49 -6.34 -4.23
N ALA A 114 6.59 -5.79 -3.02
CA ALA A 114 7.20 -6.46 -1.88
C ALA A 114 6.11 -7.00 -0.95
N LEU A 115 6.10 -8.32 -0.73
CA LEU A 115 5.08 -9.01 0.04
C LEU A 115 5.20 -8.74 1.54
N PRO A 116 4.09 -8.62 2.27
CA PRO A 116 4.16 -8.34 3.69
C PRO A 116 4.74 -9.54 4.45
N LYS A 117 5.67 -9.29 5.40
CA LYS A 117 6.23 -10.32 6.28
C LYS A 117 5.86 -10.12 7.75
N TRP A 118 5.82 -8.88 8.20
CA TRP A 118 5.67 -8.54 9.62
C TRP A 118 4.34 -7.86 9.93
N ALA A 119 3.74 -8.25 11.04
CA ALA A 119 2.66 -7.53 11.70
C ALA A 119 3.25 -6.73 12.86
N THR A 120 3.05 -5.41 12.85
CA THR A 120 3.52 -4.51 13.90
C THR A 120 2.34 -4.01 14.73
N SER A 121 2.48 -4.04 16.05
CA SER A 121 1.53 -3.38 16.96
C SER A 121 2.12 -2.08 17.49
N PRO A 122 1.42 -0.93 17.35
CA PRO A 122 1.89 0.33 17.90
C PRO A 122 1.76 0.33 19.43
N THR A 123 2.71 0.97 20.11
CA THR A 123 2.63 1.22 21.55
C THR A 123 1.58 2.31 21.83
N GLY A 124 0.71 2.11 22.81
CA GLY A 124 -0.34 3.09 23.16
C GLY A 124 0.21 4.42 23.71
N GLU A 125 1.44 4.44 24.23
CA GLU A 125 2.03 5.59 24.93
C GLU A 125 2.90 6.49 24.03
N HIS A 126 3.42 5.98 22.90
CA HIS A 126 4.28 6.73 21.98
C HIS A 126 3.90 6.48 20.51
N PRO A 127 3.16 7.41 19.87
CA PRO A 127 2.83 7.32 18.45
C PRO A 127 4.08 7.16 17.58
N GLY A 128 4.19 6.03 16.88
CA GLY A 128 5.31 5.70 15.98
C GLY A 128 6.34 4.73 16.53
N TRP A 129 6.18 4.24 17.78
CA TRP A 129 7.00 3.16 18.32
C TRP A 129 6.30 1.82 18.10
N ILE A 130 7.09 0.80 17.77
CA ILE A 130 6.62 -0.57 17.60
C ILE A 130 6.92 -1.29 18.91
N GLU A 131 5.88 -1.78 19.57
CA GLU A 131 6.01 -2.54 20.82
C GLU A 131 6.36 -4.00 20.54
N ASP A 132 5.80 -4.54 19.46
CA ASP A 132 5.97 -5.93 19.07
C ASP A 132 5.91 -6.08 17.55
N ALA A 133 6.74 -6.98 17.02
CA ALA A 133 6.78 -7.36 15.61
C ALA A 133 6.71 -8.87 15.52
N ARG A 134 5.67 -9.38 14.88
CA ARG A 134 5.44 -10.82 14.71
C ARG A 134 5.34 -11.16 13.24
N LEU A 135 5.81 -12.35 12.87
CA LEU A 135 5.59 -12.86 11.51
C LEU A 135 4.10 -12.94 11.23
N LEU A 136 3.70 -12.45 10.06
CA LEU A 136 2.36 -12.68 9.55
C LEU A 136 2.14 -14.17 9.31
N PRO A 137 0.92 -14.69 9.48
CA PRO A 137 0.60 -16.04 9.05
C PRO A 137 0.84 -16.21 7.54
N LYS A 138 1.39 -17.35 7.11
CA LYS A 138 1.66 -17.63 5.68
C LYS A 138 0.42 -17.40 4.82
N ASP A 139 -0.74 -17.90 5.25
CA ASP A 139 -2.02 -17.75 4.55
C ASP A 139 -2.41 -16.29 4.27
N SER A 140 -2.05 -15.36 5.16
CA SER A 140 -2.33 -13.94 4.96
C SER A 140 -1.46 -13.37 3.84
N VAL A 141 -0.16 -13.68 3.85
CA VAL A 141 0.79 -13.27 2.81
C VAL A 141 0.42 -13.90 1.47
N GLN A 142 0.05 -15.18 1.49
CA GLN A 142 -0.33 -15.94 0.30
C GLN A 142 -1.57 -15.36 -0.39
N LYS A 143 -2.53 -14.79 0.36
CA LYS A 143 -3.67 -14.07 -0.26
C LYS A 143 -3.21 -12.88 -1.10
N VAL A 144 -2.17 -12.18 -0.67
CA VAL A 144 -1.58 -11.06 -1.43
C VAL A 144 -0.79 -11.60 -2.62
N ALA A 145 0.05 -12.61 -2.42
CA ALA A 145 0.81 -13.23 -3.51
C ALA A 145 -0.14 -13.71 -4.63
N ARG A 146 -1.23 -14.39 -4.26
CA ARG A 146 -2.26 -14.88 -5.18
C ARG A 146 -3.13 -13.82 -5.84
N ALA A 147 -3.12 -12.60 -5.31
CA ALA A 147 -3.73 -11.47 -6.01
C ALA A 147 -2.95 -11.09 -7.29
N VAL A 148 -1.63 -11.33 -7.26
CA VAL A 148 -0.68 -11.05 -8.33
C VAL A 148 -0.49 -12.27 -9.23
N ILE A 149 -0.10 -13.41 -8.64
CA ILE A 149 0.19 -14.67 -9.34
C ILE A 149 -0.68 -15.79 -8.77
N VAL A 150 -1.61 -16.33 -9.56
CA VAL A 150 -2.74 -17.14 -9.06
C VAL A 150 -2.29 -18.37 -8.27
N PHE A 151 -1.18 -18.99 -8.67
CA PHE A 151 -0.66 -20.22 -8.08
C PHE A 151 0.51 -20.03 -7.13
N ALA A 152 0.81 -18.78 -6.73
CA ALA A 152 1.88 -18.52 -5.78
C ALA A 152 1.51 -19.04 -4.37
N ASP A 153 2.40 -19.87 -3.84
CA ASP A 153 2.39 -20.33 -2.45
C ASP A 153 3.54 -19.69 -1.67
N VAL A 154 3.31 -19.41 -0.39
CA VAL A 154 4.32 -18.80 0.47
C VAL A 154 4.94 -19.86 1.36
N GLU A 155 6.26 -19.99 1.29
CA GLU A 155 7.04 -20.92 2.09
C GLU A 155 8.03 -20.22 3.03
N ARG A 156 8.40 -20.94 4.09
CA ARG A 156 9.39 -20.50 5.08
C ARG A 156 10.24 -21.72 5.44
N PRO A 157 11.29 -22.03 4.67
CA PRO A 157 12.11 -23.20 4.91
C PRO A 157 12.87 -23.07 6.23
N GLU A 158 12.92 -24.16 6.99
CA GLU A 158 13.75 -24.27 8.19
C GLU A 158 15.18 -24.74 7.87
N GLN A 159 15.36 -25.37 6.71
CA GLN A 159 16.64 -25.96 6.30
C GLN A 159 17.40 -25.00 5.40
N PRO A 160 18.73 -24.87 5.59
CA PRO A 160 19.56 -24.04 4.74
C PRO A 160 19.75 -24.71 3.37
N GLU A 161 19.40 -23.99 2.31
CA GLU A 161 19.71 -24.34 0.92
C GLU A 161 20.60 -23.26 0.29
N PRO A 162 21.35 -23.59 -0.77
CA PRO A 162 22.18 -22.60 -1.44
C PRO A 162 21.31 -21.55 -2.16
N TRP A 163 21.78 -20.30 -2.09
CA TRP A 163 21.24 -19.21 -2.89
C TRP A 163 21.76 -19.28 -4.32
N THR A 164 20.89 -19.06 -5.29
CA THR A 164 21.22 -18.86 -6.69
C THR A 164 20.66 -17.51 -7.13
N ASP A 165 21.47 -16.74 -7.84
CA ASP A 165 21.08 -15.45 -8.36
C ASP A 165 21.41 -15.37 -9.87
N ARG A 166 20.49 -14.80 -10.64
CA ARG A 166 20.61 -14.70 -12.11
C ARG A 166 21.71 -13.73 -12.57
N PHE A 167 22.02 -12.73 -11.76
CA PHE A 167 22.80 -11.56 -12.18
C PHE A 167 24.25 -11.59 -11.68
N GLY A 168 24.65 -12.61 -10.92
CA GLY A 168 25.91 -12.70 -10.21
C GLY A 168 26.11 -11.60 -9.15
N LEU A 169 25.03 -11.07 -8.57
CA LEU A 169 25.08 -9.93 -7.64
C LEU A 169 25.49 -10.33 -6.22
N GLY A 170 25.47 -11.64 -5.91
CA GLY A 170 25.85 -12.18 -4.62
C GLY A 170 24.67 -12.84 -3.89
N THR A 171 25.01 -13.66 -2.90
CA THR A 171 24.03 -14.45 -2.14
C THR A 171 23.48 -13.63 -0.98
N PRO A 172 22.15 -13.52 -0.82
CA PRO A 172 21.53 -12.92 0.36
C PRO A 172 21.95 -13.63 1.66
N THR A 173 22.06 -12.87 2.75
CA THR A 173 22.21 -13.42 4.11
C THR A 173 20.92 -13.14 4.87
N ILE A 174 19.94 -14.04 4.74
CA ILE A 174 18.61 -13.91 5.36
C ILE A 174 18.35 -15.14 6.24
N GLU A 175 18.05 -14.91 7.51
CA GLU A 175 17.63 -15.96 8.44
C GLU A 175 16.10 -16.13 8.41
N GLY A 176 15.64 -17.38 8.31
CA GLY A 176 14.21 -17.71 8.23
C GLY A 176 13.50 -17.00 7.08
N PRO A 177 13.94 -17.23 5.82
CA PRO A 177 13.44 -16.48 4.68
C PRO A 177 11.95 -16.78 4.41
N GLN A 178 11.23 -15.79 3.92
CA GLN A 178 9.92 -15.97 3.31
C GLN A 178 10.08 -16.06 1.80
N LEU A 179 9.69 -17.18 1.21
CA LEU A 179 9.92 -17.48 -0.20
C LEU A 179 8.61 -17.84 -0.90
N LEU A 180 8.65 -17.82 -2.23
CA LEU A 180 7.53 -18.20 -3.08
C LEU A 180 7.80 -19.53 -3.76
N SER A 181 6.78 -20.38 -3.80
CA SER A 181 6.76 -21.55 -4.68
C SER A 181 5.74 -21.27 -5.77
N ASP A 182 6.21 -21.19 -7.02
CA ASP A 182 5.36 -20.89 -8.17
C ASP A 182 6.05 -21.32 -9.48
N THR A 183 5.24 -21.52 -10.53
CA THR A 183 5.73 -21.93 -11.86
C THR A 183 5.56 -20.87 -12.95
N GLU A 184 4.83 -19.79 -12.69
CA GLU A 184 4.59 -18.66 -13.60
C GLU A 184 5.63 -17.54 -13.42
N LEU A 185 6.29 -17.47 -12.26
CA LEU A 185 7.39 -16.56 -11.99
C LEU A 185 8.68 -17.00 -12.68
N ASP A 186 9.29 -16.08 -13.42
CA ASP A 186 10.64 -16.19 -13.93
C ASP A 186 11.65 -15.84 -12.81
N PRO A 187 12.39 -16.83 -12.26
CA PRO A 187 13.11 -16.66 -11.00
C PRO A 187 14.41 -15.86 -11.14
N ILE A 188 14.59 -14.84 -10.29
CA ILE A 188 15.80 -14.00 -10.24
C ILE A 188 16.71 -14.42 -9.09
N ILE A 189 16.15 -14.51 -7.88
CA ILE A 189 16.86 -14.97 -6.68
C ILE A 189 16.10 -16.15 -6.12
N VAL A 190 16.81 -17.26 -5.92
CA VAL A 190 16.24 -18.55 -5.51
C VAL A 190 17.03 -19.10 -4.34
N HIS A 191 16.35 -19.76 -3.43
CA HIS A 191 16.92 -20.60 -2.37
C HIS A 191 16.41 -22.02 -2.61
N GLY A 192 17.28 -22.88 -3.14
CA GLY A 192 16.84 -24.20 -3.62
C GLY A 192 15.94 -24.12 -4.85
N HIS A 193 14.66 -24.43 -4.66
CA HIS A 193 13.60 -24.33 -5.68
C HIS A 193 12.61 -23.19 -5.40
N GLU A 194 12.78 -22.49 -4.28
CA GLU A 194 11.87 -21.47 -3.79
C GLU A 194 12.42 -20.08 -4.14
N ILE A 195 11.53 -19.16 -4.51
CA ILE A 195 11.84 -17.90 -5.16
C ILE A 195 11.78 -16.77 -4.12
N LEU A 196 12.88 -16.06 -3.90
CA LEU A 196 12.89 -14.82 -3.12
C LEU A 196 12.41 -13.64 -3.97
N ALA A 197 12.87 -13.58 -5.22
CA ALA A 197 12.49 -12.55 -6.17
C ALA A 197 12.29 -13.15 -7.56
N GLY A 198 11.20 -12.80 -8.23
CA GLY A 198 10.86 -13.29 -9.55
C GLY A 198 10.06 -12.29 -10.37
N GLU A 199 10.18 -12.38 -11.68
CA GLU A 199 9.44 -11.56 -12.65
C GLU A 199 8.27 -12.31 -13.23
N ALA A 200 7.17 -11.62 -13.49
CA ALA A 200 6.05 -12.13 -14.27
C ALA A 200 5.49 -11.04 -15.16
N THR A 201 4.76 -11.45 -16.19
CA THR A 201 3.94 -10.55 -17.01
C THR A 201 2.47 -10.82 -16.72
N ILE A 202 1.75 -9.79 -16.30
CA ILE A 202 0.31 -9.85 -16.01
C ILE A 202 -0.45 -9.11 -17.10
N GLY A 203 -1.55 -9.72 -17.57
CA GLY A 203 -2.32 -9.19 -18.69
C GLY A 203 -1.49 -9.16 -19.97
N ASP A 204 -1.63 -8.08 -20.75
CA ASP A 204 -1.01 -7.98 -22.07
C ASP A 204 0.44 -7.45 -22.03
N SER A 205 0.82 -6.69 -21.00
CA SER A 205 2.11 -5.97 -21.01
C SER A 205 2.69 -5.58 -19.66
N THR A 206 1.98 -5.78 -18.54
CA THR A 206 2.46 -5.29 -17.24
C THR A 206 3.52 -6.22 -16.69
N ARG A 207 4.76 -5.74 -16.60
CA ARG A 207 5.84 -6.48 -15.94
C ARG A 207 5.82 -6.25 -14.45
N VAL A 208 5.79 -7.33 -13.69
CA VAL A 208 5.77 -7.31 -12.23
C VAL A 208 7.00 -8.02 -11.70
N LEU A 209 7.78 -7.33 -10.87
CA LEU A 209 8.80 -7.94 -10.02
C LEU A 209 8.18 -8.17 -8.64
N LEU A 210 8.09 -9.43 -8.23
CA LEU A 210 7.57 -9.82 -6.92
C LEU A 210 8.74 -10.19 -6.00
N VAL A 211 8.79 -9.59 -4.82
CA VAL A 211 9.80 -9.85 -3.78
C VAL A 211 9.10 -10.37 -2.54
N SER A 212 9.57 -11.53 -2.05
CA SER A 212 8.88 -12.29 -1.01
C SER A 212 9.27 -11.91 0.41
N ASP A 213 10.49 -11.42 0.62
CA ASP A 213 11.04 -11.11 1.95
C ASP A 213 11.63 -9.68 2.01
N PRO A 214 10.80 -8.67 2.32
CA PRO A 214 11.28 -7.30 2.56
C PRO A 214 11.73 -7.02 3.99
#